data_AF-A0A9E5FYL5-F1
#
_entry.id   AF-A0A9E5FYL5-F1
#
_cell.length_a   1.000
_cell.length_b   1.000
_cell.length_c   1.000
_cell.angle_alpha   90.00
_cell.angle_beta   90.00
_cell.angle_gamma   90.00
#
_symmetry.space_group_name_H-M   'P 1'
#
loop_
_entity.id
_entity.type
_entity.pdbx_description
1 polymer ?
#
loop_
_entity_poly.entity_id
_entity_poly.type
_entity_poly.pdbx_seq_one_letter_code
_entity_poly.pdbx_strand_id
1 'polypeptide(L)'
;PFKTNIQWFPDSKKLIYQDKTATAYLVDFASGERKMIDKEPWDGNLDISISHDGAFLAYAKSLPERRTASIWLYDVAKGEAHEVTSGEFNDGNPTFDRAGDWLYFSSQRGFGKAEYGELDETWVYQDTVRGYAVPLRNDVKNPWLLEIDEEKGKDAKKDDKSDDKKDEKKDEAKPDGAAGAGAPAGDRPRRRRPNSDLGDIGDISDMSDTQDAPKPADPKPAEPKQDEKPATPAAAPAPAATGPAGTWNCTTKEGETALTFTLVVTLGDAGAATAKFTSEKQNGELTGHWDAEAKKLTLTGKNDAGTDKEMSYSLEATVDGDAITGNGTATGKDGETKYAFTGTRAPADAKKDEKKPEEKKPITVDFDGFESRVIELPLGTSRIGGMGVNDKNQLIFSQGGQIKMFDIKDKKKEVKKVADGGGFQLTADGKKMLMGLQILDASAGASGKPIVTQPMLTEINPKHEWKQVVKDAWRIFRDYFYDPHMHGVDWNGVGERYLAMVNDANSREDVSYII
;
A
#
# COMPACT_ATOMS: atom_id res chain seq x y z
N PRO A 1 9.59 18.27 15.77
CA PRO A 1 9.17 17.66 14.48
C PRO A 1 7.65 17.39 14.39
N PHE A 2 7.00 17.82 13.30
CA PHE A 2 5.67 17.31 12.89
C PHE A 2 5.78 15.84 12.44
N LYS A 3 4.70 15.06 12.56
CA LYS A 3 4.61 13.69 12.05
C LYS A 3 3.76 13.65 10.78
N THR A 4 4.27 13.07 9.71
CA THR A 4 3.61 12.90 8.41
C THR A 4 3.66 11.41 7.99
N ASN A 5 2.95 11.08 6.90
CA ASN A 5 2.95 9.76 6.26
C ASN A 5 2.82 8.59 7.25
N ILE A 6 1.81 8.70 8.11
CA ILE A 6 1.51 7.70 9.14
C ILE A 6 0.93 6.46 8.47
N GLN A 7 1.60 5.33 8.65
CA GLN A 7 1.14 4.01 8.21
C GLN A 7 1.05 3.06 9.40
N TRP A 8 0.06 2.18 9.40
CA TRP A 8 -0.09 1.14 10.42
C TRP A 8 0.39 -0.21 9.87
N PHE A 9 1.07 -0.99 10.71
CA PHE A 9 1.38 -2.38 10.39
C PHE A 9 0.09 -3.23 10.31
N PRO A 10 0.09 -4.34 9.55
CA PRO A 10 -1.08 -5.24 9.46
C PRO A 10 -1.56 -5.79 10.81
N ASP A 11 -0.69 -5.85 11.82
CA ASP A 11 -1.01 -6.30 13.18
C ASP A 11 -1.68 -5.23 14.07
N SER A 12 -1.73 -3.97 13.62
CA SER A 12 -2.16 -2.79 14.39
C SER A 12 -1.39 -2.54 15.70
N LYS A 13 -0.23 -3.16 15.92
CA LYS A 13 0.60 -3.01 17.14
C LYS A 13 1.78 -2.07 16.94
N LYS A 14 2.07 -1.71 15.69
CA LYS A 14 3.17 -0.82 15.31
C LYS A 14 2.68 0.23 14.31
N LEU A 15 3.29 1.41 14.33
CA LEU A 15 3.16 2.40 13.26
C LEU A 15 4.52 2.74 12.65
N ILE A 16 4.46 3.26 11.43
CA ILE A 16 5.52 4.08 10.83
C ILE A 16 5.02 5.52 10.81
N TYR A 17 5.87 6.47 11.15
CA TYR A 17 5.69 7.87 10.78
C TYR A 17 6.99 8.44 10.24
N GLN A 18 6.87 9.47 9.42
CA GLN A 18 8.02 10.29 8.99
C GLN A 18 7.95 11.65 9.69
N ASP A 19 9.08 12.32 9.84
CA ASP A 19 9.08 13.71 10.30
C ASP A 19 9.75 14.65 9.30
N LYS A 20 9.61 15.96 9.58
CA LYS A 20 10.10 17.03 8.71
C LYS A 20 11.63 17.08 8.55
N THR A 21 12.40 16.24 9.25
CA THR A 21 13.84 16.03 9.00
C THR A 21 14.11 15.01 7.88
N ALA A 22 13.07 14.59 7.14
CA ALA A 22 13.06 13.54 6.12
C ALA A 22 13.38 12.12 6.67
N THR A 23 13.24 11.94 7.99
CA THR A 23 13.56 10.68 8.68
C THR A 23 12.31 9.84 8.97
N ALA A 24 12.37 8.53 8.70
CA ALA A 24 11.32 7.57 9.01
C ALA A 24 11.57 6.83 10.32
N TYR A 25 10.53 6.65 11.12
CA TYR A 25 10.58 5.98 12.42
C TYR A 25 9.47 4.93 12.56
N LEU A 26 9.87 3.75 13.02
CA LEU A 26 8.98 2.73 13.54
C LEU A 26 8.69 3.03 15.01
N VAL A 27 7.44 2.84 15.44
CA VAL A 27 7.05 2.83 16.85
C VAL A 27 6.30 1.54 17.15
N ASP A 28 6.71 0.83 18.19
CA ASP A 28 6.00 -0.31 18.74
C ASP A 28 5.20 0.13 19.99
N PHE A 29 3.90 -0.14 20.00
CA PHE A 29 3.01 0.33 21.07
C PHE A 29 3.04 -0.50 22.35
N ALA A 30 3.60 -1.72 22.32
CA ALA A 30 3.68 -2.58 23.50
C ALA A 30 4.90 -2.25 24.37
N SER A 31 6.01 -1.86 23.73
CA SER A 31 7.26 -1.41 24.36
C SER A 31 7.33 0.11 24.55
N GLY A 32 6.67 0.88 23.67
CA GLY A 32 6.89 2.32 23.54
C GLY A 32 8.20 2.67 22.81
N GLU A 33 8.93 1.69 22.26
CA GLU A 33 10.18 1.93 21.55
C GLU A 33 9.96 2.70 20.25
N ARG A 34 10.84 3.67 19.97
CA ARG A 34 10.94 4.40 18.70
C ARG A 34 12.27 4.09 18.02
N LYS A 35 12.24 3.26 16.99
CA LYS A 35 13.42 2.90 16.17
C LYS A 35 13.45 3.71 14.89
N MET A 36 14.60 4.26 14.51
CA MET A 36 14.79 4.86 13.18
C MET A 36 14.84 3.73 12.14
N ILE A 37 14.14 3.91 11.02
CA ILE A 37 14.17 2.96 9.89
C ILE A 37 15.31 3.38 8.96
N ASP A 38 15.17 4.57 8.38
CA ASP A 38 16.15 5.21 7.48
C ASP A 38 15.82 6.71 7.37
N LYS A 39 16.65 7.46 6.66
CA LYS A 39 16.43 8.87 6.31
C LYS A 39 16.56 9.06 4.80
N GLU A 40 15.59 9.75 4.21
CA GLU A 40 15.73 10.32 2.87
C GLU A 40 16.83 11.41 2.93
N PRO A 41 17.93 11.32 2.14
CA PRO A 41 19.05 12.23 2.28
C PRO A 41 18.78 13.67 1.89
N TRP A 42 17.71 13.92 1.12
CA TRP A 42 17.30 15.25 0.63
C TRP A 42 16.07 15.78 1.39
N ASP A 43 15.30 16.69 0.80
CA ASP A 43 13.94 17.02 1.25
C ASP A 43 12.92 16.04 0.62
N GLY A 44 11.82 15.81 1.33
CA GLY A 44 10.75 14.91 0.92
C GLY A 44 10.48 13.80 1.92
N ASN A 45 10.10 12.63 1.41
CA ASN A 45 9.65 11.49 2.18
C ASN A 45 9.94 10.17 1.45
N LEU A 46 10.28 9.13 2.20
CA LEU A 46 10.40 7.76 1.69
C LEU A 46 9.02 7.23 1.30
N ASP A 47 8.86 6.70 0.10
CA ASP A 47 7.60 6.07 -0.36
C ASP A 47 7.56 4.62 0.14
N ILE A 48 7.08 4.43 1.37
CA ILE A 48 7.15 3.15 2.11
C ILE A 48 5.94 2.26 1.78
N SER A 49 6.20 0.98 1.50
CA SER A 49 5.24 -0.11 1.51
C SER A 49 5.61 -1.13 2.59
N ILE A 50 4.60 -1.71 3.24
CA ILE A 50 4.74 -2.72 4.30
C ILE A 50 4.30 -4.08 3.74
N SER A 51 5.08 -5.14 4.00
CA SER A 51 4.70 -6.50 3.61
C SER A 51 3.38 -6.94 4.27
N HIS A 52 2.68 -7.91 3.68
CA HIS A 52 1.37 -8.36 4.16
C HIS A 52 1.36 -8.92 5.59
N ASP A 53 2.53 -9.25 6.14
CA ASP A 53 2.79 -9.75 7.50
C ASP A 53 3.55 -8.75 8.38
N GLY A 54 4.05 -7.64 7.81
CA GLY A 54 4.87 -6.66 8.51
C GLY A 54 6.31 -7.09 8.82
N ALA A 55 6.82 -8.18 8.21
CA ALA A 55 8.22 -8.58 8.39
C ALA A 55 9.23 -7.71 7.61
N PHE A 56 8.81 -7.12 6.48
CA PHE A 56 9.66 -6.27 5.64
C PHE A 56 8.98 -4.95 5.26
N LEU A 57 9.81 -3.92 5.11
CA LEU A 57 9.45 -2.65 4.49
C LEU A 57 10.17 -2.53 3.15
N ALA A 58 9.53 -1.93 2.15
CA ALA A 58 10.14 -1.54 0.90
C ALA A 58 10.00 -0.02 0.71
N TYR A 59 11.05 0.66 0.27
CA TYR A 59 11.00 2.10 0.01
C TYR A 59 11.99 2.53 -1.07
N ALA A 60 11.68 3.63 -1.74
CA ALA A 60 12.64 4.34 -2.57
C ALA A 60 13.38 5.39 -1.72
N LYS A 61 14.70 5.54 -1.94
CA LYS A 61 15.58 6.51 -1.25
C LYS A 61 16.54 7.14 -2.26
N SER A 62 16.72 8.46 -2.20
CA SER A 62 17.65 9.16 -3.12
C SER A 62 19.10 8.83 -2.85
N LEU A 63 19.90 8.66 -3.90
CA LEU A 63 21.36 8.54 -3.85
C LEU A 63 22.00 9.94 -3.93
N PRO A 64 22.70 10.41 -2.86
CA PRO A 64 23.27 11.75 -2.80
C PRO A 64 24.18 12.12 -3.98
N GLU A 65 24.94 11.14 -4.48
CA GLU A 65 25.95 11.30 -5.52
C GLU A 65 25.41 11.16 -6.96
N ARG A 66 24.18 10.67 -7.15
CA ARG A 66 23.63 10.34 -8.48
C ARG A 66 22.32 11.03 -8.87
N ARG A 67 21.58 11.62 -7.91
CA ARG A 67 20.26 12.24 -8.12
C ARG A 67 19.13 11.29 -8.57
N THR A 68 19.40 9.99 -8.65
CA THR A 68 18.44 8.90 -8.80
C THR A 68 18.03 8.37 -7.42
N ALA A 69 16.90 7.69 -7.32
CA ALA A 69 16.57 6.86 -6.17
C ALA A 69 16.73 5.37 -6.48
N SER A 70 17.18 4.60 -5.48
CA SER A 70 17.21 3.13 -5.52
C SER A 70 16.11 2.55 -4.61
N ILE A 71 15.74 1.28 -4.84
CA ILE A 71 14.82 0.54 -3.98
C ILE A 71 15.61 -0.13 -2.86
N TRP A 72 15.12 0.03 -1.64
CA TRP A 72 15.66 -0.54 -0.41
C TRP A 72 14.63 -1.43 0.27
N LEU A 73 15.09 -2.52 0.87
CA LEU A 73 14.30 -3.42 1.71
C LEU A 73 14.85 -3.41 3.14
N TYR A 74 13.99 -3.16 4.12
CA TYR A 74 14.35 -3.19 5.54
C TYR A 74 13.68 -4.36 6.24
N ASP A 75 14.50 -5.25 6.80
CA ASP A 75 14.06 -6.36 7.66
C ASP A 75 13.66 -5.79 9.02
N VAL A 76 12.38 -5.93 9.40
CA VAL A 76 11.83 -5.32 10.62
C VAL A 76 12.32 -6.04 11.88
N ALA A 77 12.62 -7.34 11.80
CA ALA A 77 13.04 -8.15 12.94
C ALA A 77 14.51 -7.93 13.30
N LYS A 78 15.40 -7.85 12.30
CA LYS A 78 16.81 -7.49 12.49
C LYS A 78 16.99 -5.99 12.67
N GLY A 79 16.25 -5.19 11.90
CA GLY A 79 16.47 -3.76 11.71
C GLY A 79 17.62 -3.45 10.75
N GLU A 80 17.77 -4.27 9.71
CA GLU A 80 18.82 -4.16 8.70
C GLU A 80 18.23 -3.68 7.37
N ALA A 81 18.87 -2.71 6.74
CA ALA A 81 18.48 -2.15 5.45
C ALA A 81 19.39 -2.69 4.33
N HIS A 82 18.79 -3.20 3.26
CA HIS A 82 19.46 -3.71 2.08
C HIS A 82 19.08 -2.86 0.87
N GLU A 83 20.07 -2.32 0.16
CA GLU A 83 19.87 -1.79 -1.19
C GLU A 83 19.66 -2.97 -2.16
N VAL A 84 18.59 -2.93 -2.96
CA VAL A 84 18.21 -4.06 -3.85
C VAL A 84 18.12 -3.69 -5.33
N THR A 85 18.24 -2.41 -5.66
CA THR A 85 18.56 -1.95 -7.03
C THR A 85 19.74 -0.98 -6.98
N SER A 86 20.57 -0.99 -8.02
CA SER A 86 21.85 -0.27 -8.09
C SER A 86 21.76 1.26 -8.22
N GLY A 87 20.56 1.83 -8.35
CA GLY A 87 20.35 3.28 -8.54
C GLY A 87 20.99 3.84 -9.82
N GLU A 88 21.39 3.00 -10.77
CA GLU A 88 21.82 3.40 -12.13
C GLU A 88 20.67 4.08 -12.90
N PHE A 89 19.44 3.81 -12.49
CA PHE A 89 18.22 4.48 -12.94
C PHE A 89 17.41 4.97 -11.74
N ASN A 90 16.45 5.85 -11.99
CA ASN A 90 15.58 6.40 -10.96
C ASN A 90 14.39 5.47 -10.70
N ASP A 91 14.43 4.71 -9.62
CA ASP A 91 13.41 3.75 -9.19
C ASP A 91 12.48 4.35 -8.13
N GLY A 92 11.20 3.97 -8.11
CA GLY A 92 10.20 4.57 -7.23
C GLY A 92 8.97 3.68 -6.97
N ASN A 93 8.07 4.17 -6.12
CA ASN A 93 6.76 3.56 -5.83
C ASN A 93 6.77 2.03 -5.57
N PRO A 94 7.65 1.51 -4.70
CA PRO A 94 7.64 0.09 -4.37
C PRO A 94 6.33 -0.30 -3.69
N THR A 95 5.75 -1.44 -4.05
CA THR A 95 4.58 -1.99 -3.37
C THR A 95 4.59 -3.51 -3.37
N PHE A 96 4.45 -4.12 -2.19
CA PHE A 96 4.39 -5.58 -2.05
C PHE A 96 3.06 -6.14 -2.58
N ASP A 97 3.11 -7.34 -3.17
CA ASP A 97 1.91 -8.11 -3.40
C ASP A 97 1.35 -8.73 -2.10
N ARG A 98 0.07 -9.08 -2.12
CA ARG A 98 -0.64 -9.63 -0.95
C ARG A 98 -0.38 -11.13 -0.77
N ALA A 99 0.35 -11.79 -1.66
CA ALA A 99 0.71 -13.20 -1.57
C ALA A 99 2.13 -13.45 -1.02
N GLY A 100 3.00 -12.43 -1.03
CA GLY A 100 4.40 -12.54 -0.62
C GLY A 100 5.31 -13.08 -1.73
N ASP A 101 4.85 -13.04 -2.98
CA ASP A 101 5.53 -13.56 -4.17
C ASP A 101 6.30 -12.45 -4.91
N TRP A 102 5.77 -11.21 -4.94
CA TRP A 102 6.28 -10.13 -5.80
C TRP A 102 6.44 -8.79 -5.06
N LEU A 103 7.47 -8.04 -5.44
CA LEU A 103 7.52 -6.59 -5.28
C LEU A 103 7.27 -5.94 -6.64
N TYR A 104 6.36 -4.96 -6.69
CA TYR A 104 6.15 -4.09 -7.84
C TYR A 104 6.82 -2.74 -7.61
N PHE A 105 7.33 -2.08 -8.64
CA PHE A 105 7.89 -0.73 -8.55
C PHE A 105 7.80 0.01 -9.90
N SER A 106 8.02 1.33 -9.90
CA SER A 106 8.18 2.15 -11.10
C SER A 106 9.66 2.46 -11.34
N SER A 107 10.09 2.67 -12.59
CA SER A 107 11.47 3.09 -12.87
C SER A 107 11.64 3.81 -14.21
N GLN A 108 12.57 4.78 -14.25
CA GLN A 108 12.96 5.55 -15.44
C GLN A 108 13.99 4.81 -16.31
N ARG A 109 13.63 3.59 -16.76
CA ARG A 109 14.47 2.67 -17.56
C ARG A 109 14.08 2.59 -19.06
N GLY A 110 13.02 3.28 -19.47
CA GLY A 110 12.50 3.21 -20.85
C GLY A 110 13.12 4.23 -21.81
N PHE A 111 13.90 3.78 -22.80
CA PHE A 111 14.54 4.66 -23.81
C PHE A 111 13.87 4.65 -25.20
N GLY A 112 12.73 3.96 -25.35
CA GLY A 112 12.08 3.69 -26.64
C GLY A 112 11.40 4.88 -27.35
N LYS A 113 11.48 6.10 -26.79
CA LYS A 113 11.06 7.35 -27.43
C LYS A 113 12.16 8.39 -27.23
N ALA A 114 13.07 8.47 -28.19
CA ALA A 114 14.11 9.50 -28.26
C ALA A 114 13.79 10.44 -29.42
N GLU A 115 13.66 11.72 -29.12
CA GLU A 115 13.44 12.80 -30.10
C GLU A 115 14.68 13.71 -30.11
N TYR A 116 14.98 14.32 -31.25
CA TYR A 116 16.12 15.22 -31.39
C TYR A 116 15.65 16.68 -31.33
N GLY A 117 16.20 17.47 -30.42
CA GLY A 117 15.81 18.86 -30.18
C GLY A 117 16.23 19.78 -31.33
N GLU A 118 15.27 20.44 -31.98
CA GLU A 118 15.50 21.34 -33.12
C GLU A 118 16.23 22.65 -32.76
N LEU A 119 16.30 23.01 -31.46
CA LEU A 119 16.86 24.28 -30.98
C LEU A 119 18.18 24.13 -30.21
N ASP A 120 18.40 22.97 -29.60
CA ASP A 120 19.47 22.69 -28.64
C ASP A 120 20.33 21.47 -29.04
N GLU A 121 19.95 20.75 -30.11
CA GLU A 121 20.67 19.60 -30.65
C GLU A 121 20.88 18.44 -29.65
N THR A 122 20.01 18.30 -28.65
CA THR A 122 20.07 17.21 -27.66
C THR A 122 19.06 16.10 -27.92
N TRP A 123 19.28 14.92 -27.32
CA TRP A 123 18.30 13.83 -27.31
C TRP A 123 17.35 13.96 -26.12
N VAL A 124 16.08 14.24 -26.41
CA VAL A 124 14.99 14.31 -25.44
C VAL A 124 14.33 12.93 -25.35
N TYR A 125 14.39 12.30 -24.17
CA TYR A 125 13.75 11.01 -23.91
C TYR A 125 12.37 11.22 -23.28
N GLN A 126 11.31 10.83 -24.00
CA GLN A 126 9.93 10.92 -23.54
C GLN A 126 9.41 9.60 -22.97
N ASP A 127 8.40 9.66 -22.10
CA ASP A 127 7.80 8.51 -21.40
C ASP A 127 8.84 7.51 -20.88
N THR A 128 9.81 7.94 -20.06
CA THR A 128 10.89 7.07 -19.57
C THR A 128 10.44 6.09 -18.46
N VAL A 129 9.35 6.42 -17.75
CA VAL A 129 8.81 5.61 -16.66
C VAL A 129 8.15 4.33 -17.18
N ARG A 130 8.57 3.17 -16.66
CA ARG A 130 7.93 1.85 -16.82
C ARG A 130 7.53 1.30 -15.47
N GLY A 131 6.63 0.31 -15.48
CA GLY A 131 6.32 -0.51 -14.31
C GLY A 131 7.11 -1.81 -14.36
N TYR A 132 7.60 -2.25 -13.21
CA TYR A 132 8.40 -3.46 -13.06
C TYR A 132 7.84 -4.34 -11.95
N ALA A 133 8.10 -5.63 -12.06
CA ALA A 133 7.91 -6.60 -10.98
C ALA A 133 9.19 -7.41 -10.79
N VAL A 134 9.46 -7.82 -9.55
CA VAL A 134 10.57 -8.69 -9.21
C VAL A 134 10.06 -9.79 -8.28
N PRO A 135 10.37 -11.07 -8.56
CA PRO A 135 10.03 -12.16 -7.66
C PRO A 135 10.86 -12.01 -6.39
N LEU A 136 10.22 -12.07 -5.22
CA LEU A 136 10.92 -11.96 -3.95
C LEU A 136 11.76 -13.20 -3.65
N ARG A 137 11.29 -14.36 -4.12
CA ARG A 137 11.89 -15.67 -3.91
C ARG A 137 12.19 -16.35 -5.24
N ASN A 138 13.25 -17.14 -5.28
CA ASN A 138 13.69 -17.87 -6.47
C ASN A 138 12.74 -19.01 -6.90
N ASP A 139 11.75 -19.39 -6.07
CA ASP A 139 10.69 -20.36 -6.44
C ASP A 139 9.52 -19.73 -7.23
N VAL A 140 9.41 -18.39 -7.24
CA VAL A 140 8.33 -17.65 -7.91
C VAL A 140 8.60 -17.60 -9.42
N LYS A 141 7.88 -18.46 -10.17
CA LYS A 141 7.99 -18.54 -11.63
C LYS A 141 7.39 -17.29 -12.30
N ASN A 142 8.10 -16.75 -13.28
CA ASN A 142 7.57 -15.74 -14.20
C ASN A 142 6.36 -16.32 -14.98
N PRO A 143 5.15 -15.73 -14.86
CA PRO A 143 3.92 -16.28 -15.43
C PRO A 143 3.80 -16.15 -16.96
N TRP A 144 4.78 -15.52 -17.62
CA TRP A 144 4.80 -15.30 -19.07
C TRP A 144 5.96 -15.98 -19.80
N LEU A 145 6.69 -16.88 -19.12
CA LEU A 145 7.55 -17.81 -19.82
C LEU A 145 6.70 -18.62 -20.80
N LEU A 146 7.18 -18.74 -22.05
CA LEU A 146 6.56 -19.64 -23.01
C LEU A 146 6.73 -21.07 -22.49
N GLU A 147 5.63 -21.81 -22.46
CA GLU A 147 5.67 -23.26 -22.28
C GLU A 147 6.34 -23.84 -23.54
N ILE A 148 7.66 -24.10 -23.45
CA ILE A 148 8.38 -24.83 -24.49
C ILE A 148 7.85 -26.26 -24.45
N ASP A 149 7.04 -26.61 -25.45
CA ASP A 149 6.60 -27.98 -25.67
C ASP A 149 7.78 -28.80 -26.21
N GLU A 150 8.67 -29.22 -25.31
CA GLU A 150 9.66 -30.25 -25.60
C GLU A 150 8.91 -31.57 -25.81
N GLU A 151 8.43 -31.77 -27.04
CA GLU A 151 7.97 -33.06 -27.53
C GLU A 151 9.04 -34.09 -27.16
N LYS A 152 8.68 -35.05 -26.29
CA LYS A 152 9.64 -35.97 -25.68
C LYS A 152 10.23 -36.92 -26.71
N GLY A 153 11.32 -36.47 -27.33
CA GLY A 153 12.09 -37.22 -28.31
C GLY A 153 12.44 -38.60 -27.78
N LYS A 154 11.87 -39.63 -28.41
CA LYS A 154 12.09 -41.02 -28.01
C LYS A 154 13.56 -41.39 -28.18
N ASP A 155 14.10 -42.13 -27.21
CA ASP A 155 15.49 -42.58 -27.21
C ASP A 155 15.90 -43.26 -28.52
N ALA A 156 16.79 -42.61 -29.27
CA ALA A 156 17.58 -43.22 -30.32
C ALA A 156 19.00 -43.45 -29.78
N LYS A 157 19.39 -44.72 -29.64
CA LYS A 157 20.76 -45.09 -29.21
C LYS A 157 21.80 -44.71 -30.27
N LYS A 158 23.03 -44.53 -29.78
CA LYS A 158 24.27 -44.50 -30.58
C LYS A 158 24.28 -45.52 -31.71
N ASP A 159 24.96 -45.16 -32.79
CA ASP A 159 26.10 -45.95 -33.26
C ASP A 159 27.22 -45.01 -33.78
N ASP A 160 28.39 -45.57 -34.08
CA ASP A 160 29.69 -44.87 -34.18
C ASP A 160 30.48 -45.33 -35.42
N LYS A 161 30.92 -44.40 -36.31
CA LYS A 161 32.24 -44.43 -36.99
C LYS A 161 32.57 -43.36 -38.06
N SER A 162 33.79 -42.81 -37.91
CA SER A 162 34.91 -42.61 -38.88
C SER A 162 34.76 -42.07 -40.33
N ASP A 163 35.71 -41.17 -40.64
CA ASP A 163 36.52 -41.03 -41.88
C ASP A 163 36.03 -40.32 -43.17
N ASP A 164 36.45 -39.04 -43.27
CA ASP A 164 37.53 -38.56 -44.16
C ASP A 164 37.30 -38.31 -45.70
N LYS A 165 37.92 -37.19 -46.14
CA LYS A 165 38.36 -36.78 -47.49
C LYS A 165 37.38 -36.47 -48.66
N LYS A 166 37.49 -35.18 -49.10
CA LYS A 166 37.75 -34.67 -50.48
C LYS A 166 36.69 -34.95 -51.57
N ASP A 167 36.56 -34.20 -52.67
CA ASP A 167 37.29 -33.07 -53.32
C ASP A 167 36.28 -32.34 -54.28
N GLU A 168 36.53 -31.33 -55.13
CA GLU A 168 37.71 -30.57 -55.60
C GLU A 168 37.26 -29.22 -56.23
N LYS A 169 38.15 -28.21 -56.33
CA LYS A 169 38.15 -27.05 -57.30
C LYS A 169 36.96 -26.05 -57.26
N LYS A 170 37.13 -24.74 -57.50
CA LYS A 170 38.29 -23.83 -57.74
C LYS A 170 37.88 -22.45 -57.11
N ASP A 171 38.46 -21.26 -57.32
CA ASP A 171 39.41 -20.73 -58.31
C ASP A 171 40.33 -19.60 -57.75
N GLU A 172 41.12 -19.00 -58.64
CA GLU A 172 42.09 -17.90 -58.50
C GLU A 172 41.38 -16.51 -58.32
N ALA A 173 42.02 -15.43 -57.85
CA ALA A 173 43.46 -15.16 -57.69
C ALA A 173 43.82 -14.29 -56.45
N LYS A 174 45.09 -14.42 -56.02
CA LYS A 174 45.88 -13.49 -55.17
C LYS A 174 46.92 -12.78 -56.10
N PRO A 175 48.04 -12.12 -55.69
CA PRO A 175 48.60 -11.79 -54.35
C PRO A 175 48.88 -10.27 -54.17
N ASP A 176 49.29 -9.68 -53.03
CA ASP A 176 49.35 -10.12 -51.62
C ASP A 176 48.92 -8.92 -50.70
N GLY A 177 49.53 -8.39 -49.63
CA GLY A 177 50.67 -8.72 -48.74
C GLY A 177 51.13 -7.50 -47.91
N ALA A 178 52.05 -7.60 -46.95
CA ALA A 178 52.57 -8.81 -46.29
C ALA A 178 53.12 -8.48 -44.87
N ALA A 179 52.94 -9.42 -43.92
CA ALA A 179 53.50 -9.48 -42.55
C ALA A 179 53.18 -8.30 -41.59
N GLY A 180 53.15 -8.45 -40.26
CA GLY A 180 53.44 -9.60 -39.37
C GLY A 180 54.29 -9.13 -38.17
N ALA A 181 54.24 -9.70 -36.96
CA ALA A 181 53.40 -10.76 -36.39
C ALA A 181 53.51 -10.72 -34.83
N GLY A 182 52.75 -11.54 -34.11
CA GLY A 182 53.07 -11.95 -32.73
C GLY A 182 52.17 -11.42 -31.61
N ALA A 183 51.74 -12.35 -30.75
CA ALA A 183 51.33 -12.12 -29.36
C ALA A 183 52.43 -12.72 -28.44
N PRO A 184 52.55 -12.34 -27.16
CA PRO A 184 51.61 -12.80 -26.12
C PRO A 184 51.32 -11.73 -25.02
N ALA A 185 50.76 -12.18 -23.89
CA ALA A 185 50.29 -11.36 -22.78
C ALA A 185 51.39 -10.60 -21.98
N GLY A 186 50.99 -9.52 -21.32
CA GLY A 186 51.81 -8.71 -20.40
C GLY A 186 50.95 -7.94 -19.38
N ASP A 187 51.54 -7.61 -18.23
CA ASP A 187 50.87 -7.12 -17.01
C ASP A 187 51.17 -5.61 -16.74
N ARG A 188 50.31 -4.94 -15.96
CA ARG A 188 50.46 -3.58 -15.33
C ARG A 188 50.43 -2.35 -16.25
N PRO A 189 50.38 -1.10 -15.71
CA PRO A 189 49.96 -0.66 -14.36
C PRO A 189 48.88 0.44 -14.35
N ARG A 190 48.34 0.74 -13.16
CA ARG A 190 47.60 1.99 -12.84
C ARG A 190 48.46 3.23 -13.16
N ARG A 191 47.90 4.27 -13.79
CA ARG A 191 48.48 5.63 -13.82
C ARG A 191 47.74 6.57 -12.88
N ARG A 192 48.51 7.40 -12.16
CA ARG A 192 48.00 8.52 -11.32
C ARG A 192 47.47 9.65 -12.22
N ARG A 193 46.48 10.41 -11.73
CA ARG A 193 46.24 11.78 -12.21
C ARG A 193 47.28 12.73 -11.57
N PRO A 194 47.79 13.75 -12.28
CA PRO A 194 48.62 14.81 -11.68
C PRO A 194 47.75 15.81 -10.90
N ASN A 195 48.41 16.65 -10.10
CA ASN A 195 47.79 17.73 -9.32
C ASN A 195 48.07 19.11 -9.95
N SER A 196 47.17 20.07 -9.74
CA SER A 196 47.35 21.51 -9.96
C SER A 196 46.23 22.23 -9.19
N ASP A 197 46.43 22.63 -7.94
CA ASP A 197 47.14 23.83 -7.47
C ASP A 197 46.56 25.17 -7.98
N LEU A 198 45.84 25.82 -7.06
CA LEU A 198 45.49 27.24 -6.87
C LEU A 198 44.72 27.22 -5.53
N GLY A 199 45.23 27.70 -4.40
CA GLY A 199 45.79 29.04 -4.17
C GLY A 199 44.75 29.83 -3.35
N ASP A 200 44.53 29.48 -2.09
CA ASP A 200 45.25 30.00 -0.90
C ASP A 200 44.90 31.46 -0.54
N ILE A 201 44.13 31.63 0.54
CA ILE A 201 44.08 32.83 1.41
C ILE A 201 43.70 32.39 2.83
N GLY A 202 44.40 32.88 3.86
CA GLY A 202 43.73 33.25 5.12
C GLY A 202 44.07 32.48 6.40
N ASP A 203 45.34 32.24 6.67
CA ASP A 203 45.86 31.76 7.97
C ASP A 203 45.40 32.64 9.17
N ILE A 204 44.83 32.01 10.21
CA ILE A 204 44.89 32.47 11.61
C ILE A 204 45.12 31.25 12.50
N SER A 205 46.34 31.11 13.01
CA SER A 205 46.71 30.16 14.06
C SER A 205 46.58 30.73 15.47
N ASP A 206 46.47 29.82 16.44
CA ASP A 206 46.77 29.99 17.87
C ASP A 206 45.83 30.85 18.72
N MET A 207 45.06 30.15 19.58
CA MET A 207 45.19 30.33 21.04
C MET A 207 44.68 29.07 21.74
N SER A 208 45.60 28.26 22.28
CA SER A 208 45.24 27.22 23.25
C SER A 208 45.13 27.82 24.65
N ASP A 209 43.98 27.67 25.31
CA ASP A 209 43.94 27.76 26.77
C ASP A 209 42.99 26.72 27.37
N THR A 210 43.36 26.18 28.53
CA THR A 210 42.67 25.09 29.22
C THR A 210 41.90 25.63 30.41
N GLN A 211 40.61 25.29 30.51
CA GLN A 211 39.92 25.37 31.81
C GLN A 211 38.93 24.22 32.01
N ASP A 212 38.89 23.75 33.25
CA ASP A 212 38.27 22.50 33.70
C ASP A 212 37.10 22.81 34.63
N ALA A 213 35.90 22.33 34.29
CA ALA A 213 34.67 22.57 35.06
C ALA A 213 33.65 21.42 34.84
N PRO A 214 32.81 21.08 35.84
CA PRO A 214 32.41 19.69 36.02
C PRO A 214 31.07 19.27 35.38
N LYS A 215 31.01 17.98 35.06
CA LYS A 215 29.82 17.20 34.67
C LYS A 215 28.76 17.13 35.79
N PRO A 216 27.47 17.44 35.53
CA PRO A 216 26.37 17.14 36.45
C PRO A 216 26.16 15.63 36.63
N ALA A 217 25.78 15.20 37.84
CA ALA A 217 25.55 13.79 38.17
C ALA A 217 24.07 13.41 38.10
N ASP A 218 23.78 12.19 37.62
CA ASP A 218 22.42 11.65 37.50
C ASP A 218 21.79 11.32 38.88
N PRO A 219 20.59 11.85 39.20
CA PRO A 219 19.84 11.41 40.37
C PRO A 219 19.14 10.07 40.09
N LYS A 220 19.64 8.99 40.71
CA LYS A 220 19.03 7.65 40.69
C LYS A 220 17.55 7.70 41.17
N PRO A 221 16.59 7.14 40.42
CA PRO A 221 15.20 7.04 40.87
C PRO A 221 15.03 6.19 42.14
N ALA A 222 14.06 6.54 42.97
CA ALA A 222 13.60 5.73 44.09
C ALA A 222 12.44 4.82 43.68
N GLU A 223 12.35 3.63 44.27
CA GLU A 223 11.29 2.65 44.01
C GLU A 223 9.99 3.02 44.78
N PRO A 224 8.84 3.22 44.11
CA PRO A 224 7.54 3.06 44.74
C PRO A 224 7.16 1.57 44.82
N LYS A 225 6.27 1.23 45.76
CA LYS A 225 5.96 -0.16 46.14
C LYS A 225 4.95 -0.84 45.21
N GLN A 226 4.87 -2.16 45.32
CA GLN A 226 3.77 -2.94 44.77
C GLN A 226 2.47 -2.63 45.54
N ASP A 227 1.41 -2.28 44.82
CA ASP A 227 0.02 -2.29 45.31
C ASP A 227 -0.79 -3.31 44.48
N GLU A 228 -1.83 -3.89 45.10
CA GLU A 228 -2.51 -5.07 44.54
C GLU A 228 -3.41 -4.79 43.33
N LYS A 229 -3.50 -5.79 42.45
CA LYS A 229 -4.37 -5.82 41.26
C LYS A 229 -5.80 -6.20 41.63
N PRO A 230 -6.82 -5.33 41.40
CA PRO A 230 -8.22 -5.74 41.47
C PRO A 230 -8.53 -6.75 40.35
N ALA A 231 -9.25 -7.83 40.68
CA ALA A 231 -9.63 -8.85 39.71
C ALA A 231 -10.86 -8.42 38.88
N THR A 232 -10.76 -8.49 37.56
CA THR A 232 -11.91 -8.31 36.66
C THR A 232 -12.84 -9.53 36.75
N PRO A 233 -14.16 -9.37 37.00
CA PRO A 233 -15.11 -10.48 36.96
C PRO A 233 -15.21 -11.07 35.54
N ALA A 234 -15.29 -12.39 35.44
CA ALA A 234 -15.58 -13.06 34.16
C ALA A 234 -17.05 -12.82 33.77
N ALA A 235 -17.28 -12.45 32.51
CA ALA A 235 -18.63 -12.31 31.97
C ALA A 235 -19.31 -13.69 31.81
N ALA A 236 -20.55 -13.79 32.27
CA ALA A 236 -21.38 -14.98 32.06
C ALA A 236 -21.89 -15.05 30.60
N PRO A 237 -22.11 -16.24 30.03
CA PRO A 237 -22.67 -16.39 28.68
C PRO A 237 -24.11 -15.89 28.60
N ALA A 238 -24.47 -15.28 27.47
CA ALA A 238 -25.83 -14.78 27.21
C ALA A 238 -26.84 -15.93 27.01
N PRO A 239 -28.13 -15.73 27.35
CA PRO A 239 -29.18 -16.73 27.13
C PRO A 239 -29.50 -16.92 25.64
N ALA A 240 -30.00 -18.11 25.28
CA ALA A 240 -30.34 -18.46 23.90
C ALA A 240 -31.46 -17.56 23.32
N ALA A 241 -31.29 -17.11 22.08
CA ALA A 241 -32.18 -16.15 21.43
C ALA A 241 -33.47 -16.82 20.91
N THR A 242 -34.61 -16.52 21.53
CA THR A 242 -35.93 -17.07 21.16
C THR A 242 -36.67 -16.29 20.08
N GLY A 243 -36.07 -15.22 19.53
CA GLY A 243 -36.67 -14.35 18.50
C GLY A 243 -36.00 -14.46 17.11
N PRO A 244 -36.49 -13.71 16.11
CA PRO A 244 -36.01 -13.75 14.72
C PRO A 244 -34.63 -13.12 14.52
N ALA A 245 -34.11 -12.36 15.48
CA ALA A 245 -32.81 -11.68 15.34
C ALA A 245 -31.67 -12.69 15.11
N GLY A 246 -30.84 -12.45 14.10
CA GLY A 246 -29.73 -13.32 13.71
C GLY A 246 -29.66 -13.58 12.20
N THR A 247 -28.74 -14.47 11.82
CA THR A 247 -28.51 -14.88 10.43
C THR A 247 -29.25 -16.19 10.13
N TRP A 248 -30.00 -16.20 9.02
CA TRP A 248 -30.77 -17.34 8.55
C TRP A 248 -30.28 -17.78 7.18
N ASN A 249 -30.05 -19.08 7.01
CA ASN A 249 -29.74 -19.71 5.73
C ASN A 249 -31.03 -20.28 5.15
N CYS A 250 -31.61 -19.58 4.18
CA CYS A 250 -32.90 -19.89 3.58
C CYS A 250 -32.75 -20.54 2.20
N THR A 251 -33.71 -21.41 1.87
CA THR A 251 -33.88 -22.04 0.55
C THR A 251 -35.31 -21.84 0.07
N THR A 252 -35.46 -21.54 -1.21
CA THR A 252 -36.74 -21.47 -1.93
C THR A 252 -36.66 -22.31 -3.21
N LYS A 253 -37.79 -22.54 -3.89
CA LYS A 253 -37.85 -23.27 -5.17
C LYS A 253 -38.43 -22.40 -6.27
N GLU A 254 -37.74 -22.34 -7.40
CA GLU A 254 -38.20 -21.74 -8.65
C GLU A 254 -38.25 -22.85 -9.71
N GLY A 255 -39.44 -23.41 -9.92
CA GLY A 255 -39.62 -24.66 -10.68
C GLY A 255 -38.89 -25.83 -10.01
N GLU A 256 -38.04 -26.52 -10.77
CA GLU A 256 -37.17 -27.59 -10.26
C GLU A 256 -35.88 -27.06 -9.60
N THR A 257 -35.56 -25.78 -9.75
CA THR A 257 -34.31 -25.19 -9.22
C THR A 257 -34.48 -24.78 -7.76
N ALA A 258 -33.59 -25.26 -6.89
CA ALA A 258 -33.45 -24.74 -5.53
C ALA A 258 -32.58 -23.48 -5.54
N LEU A 259 -33.07 -22.39 -4.95
CA LEU A 259 -32.34 -21.13 -4.79
C LEU A 259 -32.07 -20.88 -3.31
N THR A 260 -30.81 -20.60 -2.97
CA THR A 260 -30.39 -20.26 -1.60
C THR A 260 -30.22 -18.76 -1.42
N PHE A 261 -30.63 -18.24 -0.26
CA PHE A 261 -30.38 -16.87 0.14
C PHE A 261 -30.13 -16.78 1.65
N THR A 262 -29.22 -15.90 2.07
CA THR A 262 -29.05 -15.53 3.46
C THR A 262 -29.99 -14.38 3.80
N LEU A 263 -30.66 -14.45 4.95
CA LEU A 263 -31.46 -13.36 5.52
C LEU A 263 -30.88 -12.99 6.90
N VAL A 264 -30.33 -11.79 7.04
CA VAL A 264 -29.81 -11.28 8.31
C VAL A 264 -30.86 -10.34 8.90
N VAL A 265 -31.43 -10.68 10.06
CA VAL A 265 -32.50 -9.92 10.71
C VAL A 265 -31.98 -9.25 11.97
N THR A 266 -32.25 -7.95 12.12
CA THR A 266 -31.96 -7.15 13.32
C THR A 266 -33.27 -6.59 13.86
N LEU A 267 -33.51 -6.82 15.16
CA LEU A 267 -34.63 -6.20 15.89
C LEU A 267 -34.20 -4.88 16.52
N GLY A 268 -35.08 -3.89 16.47
CA GLY A 268 -35.04 -2.67 17.25
C GLY A 268 -36.19 -2.62 18.28
N ASP A 269 -36.42 -1.43 18.82
CA ASP A 269 -37.44 -1.21 19.85
C ASP A 269 -38.86 -1.53 19.36
N ALA A 270 -39.74 -1.88 20.31
CA ALA A 270 -41.16 -2.17 20.08
C ALA A 270 -41.45 -3.17 18.94
N GLY A 271 -40.56 -4.14 18.71
CA GLY A 271 -40.72 -5.17 17.69
C GLY A 271 -40.44 -4.68 16.27
N ALA A 272 -39.90 -3.48 16.06
CA ALA A 272 -39.43 -3.04 14.76
C ALA A 272 -38.34 -4.01 14.22
N ALA A 273 -38.45 -4.40 12.96
CA ALA A 273 -37.52 -5.34 12.32
C ALA A 273 -36.89 -4.69 11.08
N THR A 274 -35.58 -4.88 10.94
CA THR A 274 -34.84 -4.61 9.70
C THR A 274 -34.16 -5.90 9.26
N ALA A 275 -34.01 -6.11 7.96
CA ALA A 275 -33.29 -7.27 7.45
C ALA A 275 -32.58 -6.99 6.13
N LYS A 276 -31.39 -7.57 5.94
CA LYS A 276 -30.73 -7.59 4.63
C LYS A 276 -30.76 -9.01 4.08
N PHE A 277 -31.24 -9.16 2.85
CA PHE A 277 -31.19 -10.43 2.12
C PHE A 277 -30.04 -10.43 1.11
N THR A 278 -29.47 -11.59 0.84
CA THR A 278 -28.42 -11.77 -0.17
C THR A 278 -28.49 -13.16 -0.77
N SER A 279 -28.46 -13.22 -2.10
CA SER A 279 -28.39 -14.42 -2.94
C SER A 279 -27.31 -14.23 -4.01
N GLU A 280 -27.03 -15.25 -4.81
CA GLU A 280 -26.11 -15.15 -5.95
C GLU A 280 -26.50 -14.06 -6.96
N LYS A 281 -27.81 -13.86 -7.17
CA LYS A 281 -28.36 -12.99 -8.24
C LYS A 281 -28.82 -11.61 -7.75
N GLN A 282 -29.16 -11.48 -6.46
CA GLN A 282 -29.89 -10.35 -5.88
C GLN A 282 -29.55 -10.14 -4.41
N ASN A 283 -29.46 -8.88 -3.99
CA ASN A 283 -29.37 -8.44 -2.60
C ASN A 283 -30.27 -7.21 -2.38
N GLY A 284 -30.63 -6.93 -1.13
CA GLY A 284 -31.51 -5.82 -0.81
C GLY A 284 -31.84 -5.70 0.67
N GLU A 285 -32.49 -4.60 1.04
CA GLU A 285 -32.84 -4.26 2.42
C GLU A 285 -34.36 -4.17 2.59
N LEU A 286 -34.81 -4.72 3.72
CA LEU A 286 -36.21 -4.90 4.10
C LEU A 286 -36.44 -4.30 5.49
N THR A 287 -37.66 -3.81 5.71
CA THR A 287 -38.13 -3.23 6.98
C THR A 287 -39.51 -3.77 7.32
N GLY A 288 -39.86 -3.84 8.61
CA GLY A 288 -41.15 -4.35 9.04
C GLY A 288 -41.22 -4.58 10.53
N HIS A 289 -41.85 -5.67 10.95
CA HIS A 289 -42.24 -5.90 12.34
C HIS A 289 -42.19 -7.38 12.73
N TRP A 290 -41.91 -7.63 14.02
CA TRP A 290 -41.96 -8.93 14.67
C TRP A 290 -43.05 -8.95 15.76
N ASP A 291 -44.04 -9.80 15.55
CA ASP A 291 -45.04 -10.17 16.56
C ASP A 291 -44.51 -11.37 17.35
N ALA A 292 -44.25 -11.15 18.65
CA ALA A 292 -43.73 -12.15 19.56
C ALA A 292 -44.78 -13.15 20.07
N GLU A 293 -46.07 -12.81 20.03
CA GLU A 293 -47.17 -13.70 20.45
C GLU A 293 -47.56 -14.65 19.30
N ALA A 294 -47.67 -14.11 18.08
CA ALA A 294 -47.93 -14.90 16.87
C ALA A 294 -46.69 -15.60 16.29
N LYS A 295 -45.49 -15.35 16.87
CA LYS A 295 -44.18 -15.75 16.33
C LYS A 295 -43.98 -15.34 14.86
N LYS A 296 -44.53 -14.19 14.45
CA LYS A 296 -44.63 -13.77 13.05
C LYS A 296 -43.71 -12.60 12.71
N LEU A 297 -42.87 -12.80 11.71
CA LEU A 297 -42.03 -11.77 11.08
C LEU A 297 -42.67 -11.33 9.76
N THR A 298 -42.96 -10.04 9.61
CA THR A 298 -43.40 -9.44 8.35
C THR A 298 -42.39 -8.40 7.90
N LEU A 299 -41.93 -8.46 6.65
CA LEU A 299 -40.86 -7.62 6.09
C LEU A 299 -41.21 -7.17 4.67
N THR A 300 -40.93 -5.91 4.32
CA THR A 300 -41.07 -5.36 2.97
C THR A 300 -39.90 -4.47 2.58
N GLY A 301 -39.56 -4.40 1.29
CA GLY A 301 -38.44 -3.58 0.82
C GLY A 301 -38.12 -3.73 -0.67
N LYS A 302 -36.87 -3.46 -1.06
CA LYS A 302 -36.37 -3.47 -2.45
C LYS A 302 -34.96 -4.03 -2.55
N ASN A 303 -34.52 -4.35 -3.77
CA ASN A 303 -33.13 -4.68 -4.07
C ASN A 303 -32.21 -3.44 -4.09
N ASP A 304 -30.90 -3.67 -3.90
CA ASP A 304 -29.88 -2.62 -3.97
C ASP A 304 -29.75 -2.11 -5.43
N ALA A 305 -29.73 -0.78 -5.61
CA ALA A 305 -29.69 -0.15 -6.92
C ALA A 305 -28.36 -0.44 -7.66
N GLY A 306 -28.46 -1.03 -8.85
CA GLY A 306 -27.32 -1.48 -9.66
C GLY A 306 -27.42 -2.95 -10.10
N THR A 307 -28.40 -3.71 -9.61
CA THR A 307 -28.80 -5.00 -10.17
C THR A 307 -29.82 -4.81 -11.31
N ASP A 308 -29.90 -5.75 -12.27
CA ASP A 308 -30.45 -5.51 -13.64
C ASP A 308 -31.90 -5.00 -13.76
N LYS A 309 -32.74 -5.17 -12.73
CA LYS A 309 -34.09 -4.59 -12.65
C LYS A 309 -34.41 -4.21 -11.21
N GLU A 310 -34.98 -3.02 -10.97
CA GLU A 310 -35.57 -2.67 -9.68
C GLU A 310 -36.75 -3.62 -9.38
N MET A 311 -36.74 -4.23 -8.19
CA MET A 311 -37.70 -5.23 -7.72
C MET A 311 -38.10 -4.91 -6.29
N SER A 312 -39.39 -5.02 -5.96
CA SER A 312 -39.88 -4.96 -4.57
C SER A 312 -40.15 -6.36 -4.03
N TYR A 313 -40.00 -6.49 -2.71
CA TYR A 313 -40.14 -7.76 -1.99
C TYR A 313 -41.06 -7.59 -0.78
N SER A 314 -41.87 -8.60 -0.51
CA SER A 314 -42.70 -8.73 0.69
C SER A 314 -42.59 -10.15 1.21
N LEU A 315 -42.28 -10.34 2.49
CA LEU A 315 -42.08 -11.64 3.12
C LEU A 315 -42.93 -11.71 4.41
N GLU A 316 -43.63 -12.82 4.60
CA GLU A 316 -44.23 -13.20 5.88
C GLU A 316 -43.69 -14.57 6.31
N ALA A 317 -43.17 -14.67 7.54
CA ALA A 317 -42.58 -15.89 8.06
C ALA A 317 -42.96 -16.15 9.53
N THR A 318 -43.00 -17.43 9.89
CA THR A 318 -43.02 -17.90 11.28
C THR A 318 -41.62 -18.34 11.68
N VAL A 319 -41.18 -17.97 12.87
CA VAL A 319 -39.90 -18.42 13.46
C VAL A 319 -40.18 -19.30 14.66
N ASP A 320 -39.61 -20.51 14.69
CA ASP A 320 -39.70 -21.41 15.84
C ASP A 320 -38.32 -22.01 16.17
N GLY A 321 -37.74 -21.57 17.29
CA GLY A 321 -36.37 -21.92 17.67
C GLY A 321 -35.37 -21.50 16.59
N ASP A 322 -34.72 -22.49 15.98
CA ASP A 322 -33.73 -22.30 14.91
C ASP A 322 -34.28 -22.63 13.51
N ALA A 323 -35.60 -22.73 13.35
CA ALA A 323 -36.28 -22.82 12.05
C ALA A 323 -37.03 -21.53 11.70
N ILE A 324 -36.95 -21.13 10.42
CA ILE A 324 -37.81 -20.09 9.83
C ILE A 324 -38.54 -20.68 8.62
N THR A 325 -39.85 -20.44 8.53
CA THR A 325 -40.67 -20.90 7.39
C THR A 325 -41.63 -19.80 6.98
N GLY A 326 -41.68 -19.45 5.70
CA GLY A 326 -42.47 -18.32 5.24
C GLY A 326 -42.85 -18.36 3.77
N ASN A 327 -43.65 -17.37 3.38
CA ASN A 327 -43.99 -17.08 2.00
C ASN A 327 -43.46 -15.70 1.64
N GLY A 328 -42.97 -15.56 0.41
CA GLY A 328 -42.55 -14.28 -0.15
C GLY A 328 -43.24 -13.99 -1.48
N THR A 329 -43.40 -12.70 -1.74
CA THR A 329 -43.73 -12.11 -3.03
C THR A 329 -42.51 -11.32 -3.50
N ALA A 330 -42.12 -11.49 -4.75
CA ALA A 330 -41.23 -10.59 -5.47
C ALA A 330 -42.02 -9.96 -6.64
N THR A 331 -41.95 -8.64 -6.78
CA THR A 331 -42.66 -7.90 -7.83
C THR A 331 -41.68 -7.10 -8.67
N GLY A 332 -41.65 -7.39 -9.96
CA GLY A 332 -40.82 -6.71 -10.95
C GLY A 332 -41.61 -6.24 -12.15
N LYS A 333 -40.91 -5.74 -13.18
CA LYS A 333 -41.54 -5.30 -14.45
C LYS A 333 -42.30 -6.41 -15.18
N ASP A 334 -41.95 -7.66 -14.93
CA ASP A 334 -42.47 -8.83 -15.65
C ASP A 334 -43.62 -9.55 -14.89
N GLY A 335 -43.96 -9.10 -13.67
CA GLY A 335 -45.10 -9.63 -12.88
C GLY A 335 -44.85 -9.73 -11.37
N GLU A 336 -45.83 -10.33 -10.67
CA GLU A 336 -45.73 -10.76 -9.27
C GLU A 336 -45.40 -12.26 -9.23
N THR A 337 -44.32 -12.65 -8.53
CA THR A 337 -43.91 -14.04 -8.32
C THR A 337 -44.00 -14.40 -6.84
N LYS A 338 -44.77 -15.44 -6.52
CA LYS A 338 -44.95 -15.96 -5.15
C LYS A 338 -44.12 -17.22 -4.94
N TYR A 339 -43.46 -17.30 -3.79
CA TYR A 339 -42.58 -18.41 -3.45
C TYR A 339 -42.69 -18.77 -1.96
N ALA A 340 -42.53 -20.05 -1.63
CA ALA A 340 -42.40 -20.52 -0.25
C ALA A 340 -40.92 -20.76 0.07
N PHE A 341 -40.47 -20.37 1.26
CA PHE A 341 -39.10 -20.56 1.70
C PHE A 341 -39.02 -21.19 3.08
N THR A 342 -37.96 -21.98 3.31
CA THR A 342 -37.61 -22.55 4.59
C THR A 342 -36.14 -22.27 4.88
N GLY A 343 -35.78 -22.04 6.13
CA GLY A 343 -34.41 -21.77 6.52
C GLY A 343 -34.09 -22.22 7.93
N THR A 344 -32.78 -22.26 8.21
CA THR A 344 -32.24 -22.60 9.53
C THR A 344 -31.41 -21.44 10.05
N ARG A 345 -31.43 -21.21 11.37
CA ARG A 345 -30.57 -20.22 12.02
C ARG A 345 -29.12 -20.68 11.89
N ALA A 346 -28.25 -19.80 11.42
CA ALA A 346 -26.82 -20.04 11.48
C ALA A 346 -26.36 -19.93 12.95
N PRO A 347 -25.39 -20.76 13.42
CA PRO A 347 -24.87 -20.64 14.77
C PRO A 347 -24.28 -19.25 15.03
N ALA A 348 -24.24 -18.80 16.29
CA ALA A 348 -23.94 -17.40 16.64
C ALA A 348 -22.56 -16.89 16.16
N ASP A 349 -21.59 -17.79 15.92
CA ASP A 349 -20.27 -17.47 15.36
C ASP A 349 -20.17 -17.67 13.84
N ALA A 350 -21.29 -17.83 13.14
CA ALA A 350 -21.37 -17.81 11.68
C ALA A 350 -21.17 -16.38 11.13
N LYS A 351 -19.97 -15.85 11.34
CA LYS A 351 -19.36 -14.97 10.33
C LYS A 351 -19.47 -15.69 8.98
N LYS A 352 -19.79 -14.91 7.97
CA LYS A 352 -19.70 -15.27 6.55
C LYS A 352 -18.43 -16.11 6.30
N ASP A 353 -18.54 -17.17 5.48
CA ASP A 353 -17.41 -17.80 4.81
C ASP A 353 -16.77 -16.83 3.80
N GLU A 354 -16.19 -15.74 4.30
CA GLU A 354 -14.84 -15.42 3.84
C GLU A 354 -14.01 -16.65 4.19
N LYS A 355 -13.42 -17.32 3.18
CA LYS A 355 -12.43 -18.40 3.39
C LYS A 355 -11.56 -18.01 4.59
N LYS A 356 -11.39 -18.89 5.60
CA LYS A 356 -10.39 -18.72 6.68
C LYS A 356 -9.14 -18.14 6.01
N PRO A 357 -8.70 -16.91 6.36
CA PRO A 357 -7.67 -16.21 5.59
C PRO A 357 -6.50 -17.14 5.32
N GLU A 358 -6.32 -17.45 4.04
CA GLU A 358 -5.39 -18.49 3.59
C GLU A 358 -4.02 -18.14 4.15
N GLU A 359 -3.53 -19.00 5.04
CA GLU A 359 -2.58 -18.61 6.09
C GLU A 359 -1.26 -18.20 5.45
N LYS A 360 -1.12 -16.89 5.25
CA LYS A 360 -0.16 -16.34 4.28
C LYS A 360 1.23 -16.75 4.70
N LYS A 361 1.94 -17.41 3.77
CA LYS A 361 3.34 -17.79 3.97
C LYS A 361 4.10 -16.55 4.44
N PRO A 362 4.89 -16.63 5.52
CA PRO A 362 5.76 -15.54 5.92
C PRO A 362 6.60 -15.08 4.73
N ILE A 363 6.63 -13.78 4.48
CA ILE A 363 7.34 -13.25 3.33
C ILE A 363 8.83 -13.55 3.48
N THR A 364 9.46 -13.97 2.39
CA THR A 364 10.87 -14.33 2.36
C THR A 364 11.49 -13.62 1.16
N VAL A 365 12.71 -13.10 1.34
CA VAL A 365 13.41 -12.35 0.30
C VAL A 365 14.76 -13.00 0.06
N ASP A 366 14.94 -13.51 -1.16
CA ASP A 366 16.26 -13.84 -1.69
C ASP A 366 16.87 -12.55 -2.26
N PHE A 367 17.95 -12.06 -1.65
CA PHE A 367 18.64 -10.83 -2.09
C PHE A 367 19.62 -11.05 -3.26
N ASP A 368 20.16 -12.27 -3.38
CA ASP A 368 21.17 -12.59 -4.39
C ASP A 368 20.60 -12.40 -5.81
N GLY A 369 21.23 -11.49 -6.56
CA GLY A 369 20.83 -11.14 -7.92
C GLY A 369 19.46 -10.49 -8.04
N PHE A 370 18.92 -9.86 -6.99
CA PHE A 370 17.57 -9.29 -6.93
C PHE A 370 17.20 -8.48 -8.20
N GLU A 371 18.00 -7.47 -8.54
CA GLU A 371 17.79 -6.61 -9.73
C GLU A 371 17.84 -7.37 -11.06
N SER A 372 18.58 -8.49 -11.15
CA SER A 372 18.66 -9.31 -12.37
C SER A 372 17.42 -10.16 -12.65
N ARG A 373 16.52 -10.31 -11.67
CA ARG A 373 15.25 -11.05 -11.79
C ARG A 373 14.06 -10.14 -12.15
N VAL A 374 14.30 -8.84 -12.31
CA VAL A 374 13.28 -7.84 -12.64
C VAL A 374 12.68 -8.12 -14.02
N ILE A 375 11.35 -8.03 -14.15
CA ILE A 375 10.61 -8.15 -15.41
C ILE A 375 9.78 -6.88 -15.67
N GLU A 376 9.78 -6.41 -16.92
CA GLU A 376 8.97 -5.25 -17.32
C GLU A 376 7.49 -5.62 -17.42
N LEU A 377 6.64 -4.84 -16.76
CA LEU A 377 5.19 -4.97 -16.84
C LEU A 377 4.67 -4.17 -18.04
N PRO A 378 3.74 -4.72 -18.85
CA PRO A 378 3.17 -4.04 -20.02
C PRO A 378 2.10 -3.00 -19.63
N LEU A 379 2.41 -2.12 -18.67
CA LEU A 379 1.49 -1.09 -18.18
C LEU A 379 1.33 0.10 -19.14
N GLY A 380 2.10 0.14 -20.23
CA GLY A 380 2.14 1.24 -21.18
C GLY A 380 3.09 2.37 -20.79
N THR A 381 3.28 3.33 -21.70
CA THR A 381 4.31 4.37 -21.60
C THR A 381 3.71 5.69 -21.11
N SER A 382 3.86 6.01 -19.82
CA SER A 382 3.52 7.32 -19.23
C SER A 382 4.03 7.38 -17.78
N ARG A 383 3.83 8.51 -17.08
CA ARG A 383 4.09 8.63 -15.64
C ARG A 383 3.17 7.68 -14.85
N ILE A 384 3.72 6.55 -14.45
CA ILE A 384 3.15 5.63 -13.45
C ILE A 384 3.51 6.15 -12.06
N GLY A 385 2.61 6.00 -11.09
CA GLY A 385 2.86 6.27 -9.68
C GLY A 385 1.77 5.74 -8.78
N GLY A 386 1.90 5.97 -7.46
CA GLY A 386 0.87 5.62 -6.45
C GLY A 386 0.43 4.17 -6.56
N MET A 387 1.27 3.23 -6.13
CA MET A 387 1.09 1.80 -6.41
C MET A 387 0.61 1.04 -5.17
N GLY A 388 -0.36 0.14 -5.35
CA GLY A 388 -0.90 -0.72 -4.29
C GLY A 388 -1.55 -1.98 -4.85
N VAL A 389 -2.00 -2.91 -4.00
CA VAL A 389 -2.51 -4.21 -4.46
C VAL A 389 -3.87 -4.52 -3.81
N ASN A 390 -4.86 -4.87 -4.62
CA ASN A 390 -6.25 -5.14 -4.18
C ASN A 390 -6.41 -6.54 -3.56
N ASP A 391 -7.59 -6.80 -2.99
CA ASP A 391 -7.96 -8.07 -2.36
C ASP A 391 -7.70 -9.33 -3.22
N LYS A 392 -7.78 -9.18 -4.54
CA LYS A 392 -7.55 -10.22 -5.57
C LYS A 392 -6.09 -10.37 -5.99
N ASN A 393 -5.16 -9.71 -5.31
CA ASN A 393 -3.72 -9.67 -5.61
C ASN A 393 -3.36 -9.00 -6.95
N GLN A 394 -4.19 -8.06 -7.41
CA GLN A 394 -4.00 -7.31 -8.64
C GLN A 394 -3.38 -5.94 -8.34
N LEU A 395 -2.36 -5.56 -9.11
CA LEU A 395 -1.68 -4.28 -8.98
C LEU A 395 -2.64 -3.16 -9.41
N ILE A 396 -2.83 -2.16 -8.56
CA ILE A 396 -3.52 -0.89 -8.84
C ILE A 396 -2.48 0.23 -8.84
N PHE A 397 -2.55 1.12 -9.82
CA PHE A 397 -1.59 2.20 -10.03
C PHE A 397 -2.26 3.41 -10.68
N SER A 398 -1.74 4.61 -10.45
CA SER A 398 -2.14 5.80 -11.22
C SER A 398 -1.27 5.97 -12.45
N GLN A 399 -1.88 6.36 -13.56
CA GLN A 399 -1.20 6.63 -14.83
C GLN A 399 -2.03 7.56 -15.71
N GLY A 400 -1.45 8.67 -16.18
CA GLY A 400 -2.07 9.55 -17.17
C GLY A 400 -3.41 10.16 -16.74
N GLY A 401 -3.59 10.44 -15.45
CA GLY A 401 -4.85 10.97 -14.91
C GLY A 401 -5.96 9.94 -14.70
N GLN A 402 -5.64 8.64 -14.77
CA GLN A 402 -6.55 7.55 -14.46
C GLN A 402 -5.95 6.61 -13.41
N ILE A 403 -6.81 5.93 -12.65
CA ILE A 403 -6.41 4.75 -11.90
C ILE A 403 -6.67 3.51 -12.75
N LYS A 404 -5.65 2.67 -12.87
CA LYS A 404 -5.65 1.45 -13.66
C LYS A 404 -5.26 0.27 -12.80
N MET A 405 -5.58 -0.93 -13.27
CA MET A 405 -5.22 -2.18 -12.63
C MET A 405 -4.68 -3.19 -13.62
N PHE A 406 -3.85 -4.10 -13.11
CA PHE A 406 -3.17 -5.13 -13.86
C PHE A 406 -3.04 -6.41 -13.02
N ASP A 407 -3.22 -7.56 -13.65
CA ASP A 407 -3.04 -8.86 -13.03
C ASP A 407 -1.85 -9.55 -13.67
N ILE A 408 -0.79 -9.80 -12.89
CA ILE A 408 0.44 -10.43 -13.41
C ILE A 408 0.17 -11.86 -13.93
N LYS A 409 -0.90 -12.52 -13.46
CA LYS A 409 -1.28 -13.88 -13.84
C LYS A 409 -2.22 -13.90 -15.06
N ASP A 410 -2.67 -12.77 -15.58
CA ASP A 410 -3.44 -12.70 -16.84
C ASP A 410 -2.54 -13.02 -18.05
N LYS A 411 -2.77 -14.17 -18.69
CA LYS A 411 -2.05 -14.57 -19.92
C LYS A 411 -2.26 -13.58 -21.09
N LYS A 412 -3.33 -12.78 -21.10
CA LYS A 412 -3.54 -11.70 -22.08
C LYS A 412 -2.86 -10.38 -21.72
N LYS A 413 -2.50 -10.19 -20.44
CA LYS A 413 -1.87 -8.98 -19.90
C LYS A 413 -2.74 -7.71 -20.09
N GLU A 414 -4.06 -7.81 -19.92
CA GLU A 414 -5.00 -6.70 -20.10
C GLU A 414 -4.94 -5.69 -18.93
N VAL A 415 -4.39 -4.49 -19.18
CA VAL A 415 -4.53 -3.34 -18.26
C VAL A 415 -5.97 -2.81 -18.30
N LYS A 416 -6.64 -2.75 -17.14
CA LYS A 416 -8.05 -2.38 -17.01
C LYS A 416 -8.20 -1.05 -16.26
N LYS A 417 -9.13 -0.20 -16.69
CA LYS A 417 -9.45 1.07 -15.99
C LYS A 417 -10.23 0.78 -14.70
N VAL A 418 -9.80 1.38 -13.60
CA VAL A 418 -10.54 1.42 -12.32
C VAL A 418 -11.47 2.63 -12.34
N ALA A 419 -10.90 3.83 -12.38
CA ALA A 419 -11.61 5.11 -12.35
C ALA A 419 -10.76 6.22 -13.02
N ASP A 420 -11.34 7.40 -13.25
CA ASP A 420 -10.57 8.61 -13.59
C ASP A 420 -10.12 9.33 -12.31
N GLY A 421 -8.96 9.99 -12.35
CA GLY A 421 -8.27 10.56 -11.18
C GLY A 421 -6.85 10.01 -11.01
N GLY A 422 -6.01 10.71 -10.23
CA GLY A 422 -4.56 10.42 -10.14
C GLY A 422 -4.02 9.99 -8.78
N GLY A 423 -4.82 10.04 -7.71
CA GLY A 423 -4.38 9.70 -6.35
C GLY A 423 -5.43 8.91 -5.60
N PHE A 424 -4.99 7.89 -4.85
CA PHE A 424 -5.84 7.03 -4.03
C PHE A 424 -5.12 6.51 -2.79
N GLN A 425 -5.88 5.97 -1.85
CA GLN A 425 -5.38 5.11 -0.77
C GLN A 425 -6.23 3.85 -0.69
N LEU A 426 -5.62 2.67 -0.58
CA LEU A 426 -6.34 1.41 -0.39
C LEU A 426 -6.69 1.19 1.08
N THR A 427 -7.82 0.52 1.31
CA THR A 427 -8.15 -0.08 2.61
C THR A 427 -7.21 -1.25 2.91
N ALA A 428 -6.98 -1.55 4.20
CA ALA A 428 -6.05 -2.61 4.62
C ALA A 428 -6.41 -4.00 4.06
N ASP A 429 -7.70 -4.29 3.88
CA ASP A 429 -8.17 -5.55 3.27
C ASP A 429 -8.04 -5.58 1.73
N GLY A 430 -7.77 -4.43 1.11
CA GLY A 430 -7.59 -4.26 -0.33
C GLY A 430 -8.89 -4.21 -1.14
N LYS A 431 -10.07 -4.22 -0.50
CA LYS A 431 -11.37 -4.30 -1.21
C LYS A 431 -11.89 -2.95 -1.70
N LYS A 432 -11.51 -1.86 -1.02
CA LYS A 432 -11.95 -0.49 -1.29
C LYS A 432 -10.80 0.50 -1.37
N MET A 433 -11.04 1.64 -1.99
CA MET A 433 -10.11 2.75 -2.12
C MET A 433 -10.77 4.11 -1.86
N LEU A 434 -10.05 4.99 -1.19
CA LEU A 434 -10.37 6.41 -1.05
C LEU A 434 -9.76 7.17 -2.25
N MET A 435 -10.55 7.99 -2.93
CA MET A 435 -10.10 8.94 -3.96
C MET A 435 -10.70 10.31 -3.67
N GLY A 436 -9.88 11.30 -3.32
CA GLY A 436 -10.37 12.60 -2.85
C GLY A 436 -11.31 12.44 -1.65
N LEU A 437 -12.56 12.89 -1.79
CA LEU A 437 -13.63 12.68 -0.81
C LEU A 437 -14.67 11.63 -1.28
N GLN A 438 -14.24 10.59 -1.99
CA GLN A 438 -15.10 9.49 -2.46
C GLN A 438 -14.52 8.12 -2.11
N ILE A 439 -15.39 7.17 -1.78
CA ILE A 439 -15.04 5.76 -1.57
C ILE A 439 -15.49 4.95 -2.79
N LEU A 440 -14.55 4.22 -3.38
CA LEU A 440 -14.75 3.30 -4.51
C LEU A 440 -14.43 1.86 -4.07
N ASP A 441 -14.93 0.88 -4.82
CA ASP A 441 -14.44 -0.50 -4.78
C ASP A 441 -13.14 -0.64 -5.59
N ALA A 442 -12.21 -1.48 -5.15
CA ALA A 442 -10.89 -1.66 -5.76
C ALA A 442 -10.93 -2.57 -7.02
N SER A 443 -11.86 -2.28 -7.92
CA SER A 443 -12.22 -3.11 -9.09
C SER A 443 -12.36 -2.29 -10.37
N ALA A 444 -12.20 -2.92 -11.53
CA ALA A 444 -12.39 -2.27 -12.82
C ALA A 444 -13.78 -1.62 -12.96
N GLY A 445 -13.84 -0.40 -13.51
CA GLY A 445 -15.08 0.34 -13.73
C GLY A 445 -15.79 0.88 -12.48
N ALA A 446 -15.10 0.99 -11.34
CA ALA A 446 -15.69 1.46 -10.09
C ALA A 446 -16.12 2.94 -10.12
N SER A 447 -17.18 3.26 -9.37
CA SER A 447 -17.72 4.61 -9.21
C SER A 447 -17.74 5.05 -7.75
N GLY A 448 -17.50 6.35 -7.49
CA GLY A 448 -17.23 6.86 -6.15
C GLY A 448 -18.45 7.35 -5.39
N LYS A 449 -18.70 6.78 -4.20
CA LYS A 449 -19.69 7.28 -3.24
C LYS A 449 -19.08 8.43 -2.43
N PRO A 450 -19.64 9.67 -2.47
CA PRO A 450 -19.10 10.80 -1.71
C PRO A 450 -19.14 10.58 -0.19
N ILE A 451 -18.12 11.09 0.51
CA ILE A 451 -18.07 11.13 1.97
C ILE A 451 -18.80 12.40 2.43
N VAL A 452 -19.82 12.23 3.27
CA VAL A 452 -20.64 13.33 3.79
C VAL A 452 -19.92 14.02 4.97
N THR A 453 -19.10 15.02 4.65
CA THR A 453 -18.35 15.81 5.65
C THR A 453 -19.09 17.07 6.10
N GLN A 454 -20.05 17.58 5.33
CA GLN A 454 -20.73 18.86 5.60
C GLN A 454 -21.38 19.02 6.99
N PRO A 455 -21.99 17.98 7.63
CA PRO A 455 -22.53 18.11 8.98
C PRO A 455 -21.49 17.89 10.09
N MET A 456 -20.22 17.62 9.76
CA MET A 456 -19.15 17.44 10.75
C MET A 456 -18.68 18.80 11.26
N LEU A 457 -19.21 19.21 12.41
CA LEU A 457 -18.74 20.39 13.14
C LEU A 457 -17.51 20.02 13.98
N THR A 458 -16.54 20.94 14.03
CA THR A 458 -15.42 20.90 14.99
C THR A 458 -15.51 22.13 15.88
N GLU A 459 -15.25 21.96 17.18
CA GLU A 459 -15.10 23.11 18.08
C GLU A 459 -13.73 23.74 17.84
N ILE A 460 -13.73 25.03 17.52
CA ILE A 460 -12.52 25.83 17.29
C ILE A 460 -12.31 26.72 18.50
N ASN A 461 -11.10 26.74 19.05
CA ASN A 461 -10.71 27.66 20.13
C ASN A 461 -9.60 28.58 19.60
N PRO A 462 -9.95 29.76 19.03
CA PRO A 462 -8.99 30.57 18.30
C PRO A 462 -7.79 31.00 19.16
N LYS A 463 -7.99 31.45 20.41
CA LYS A 463 -6.89 31.85 21.30
C LYS A 463 -5.93 30.69 21.62
N HIS A 464 -6.43 29.46 21.72
CA HIS A 464 -5.58 28.29 21.93
C HIS A 464 -4.83 27.88 20.65
N GLU A 465 -5.54 27.82 19.51
CA GLU A 465 -4.97 27.46 18.21
C GLU A 465 -3.96 28.49 17.71
N TRP A 466 -4.22 29.79 17.86
CA TRP A 466 -3.26 30.84 17.48
C TRP A 466 -1.96 30.73 18.28
N LYS A 467 -2.05 30.39 19.58
CA LYS A 467 -0.88 30.13 20.43
C LYS A 467 -0.12 28.86 20.02
N GLN A 468 -0.82 27.88 19.45
CA GLN A 468 -0.20 26.71 18.81
C GLN A 468 0.52 27.12 17.52
N VAL A 469 -0.16 27.84 16.62
CA VAL A 469 0.35 28.20 15.29
C VAL A 469 1.60 29.07 15.37
N VAL A 470 1.63 30.08 16.25
CA VAL A 470 2.85 30.91 16.46
C VAL A 470 3.98 30.09 17.08
N LYS A 471 3.68 29.18 18.00
CA LYS A 471 4.68 28.28 18.61
C LYS A 471 5.26 27.30 17.58
N ASP A 472 4.45 26.84 16.64
CA ASP A 472 4.88 25.93 15.59
C ASP A 472 5.61 26.65 14.46
N ALA A 473 5.26 27.89 14.12
CA ALA A 473 6.07 28.76 13.26
C ALA A 473 7.47 29.02 13.87
N TRP A 474 7.52 29.42 15.14
CA TRP A 474 8.76 29.55 15.91
C TRP A 474 9.59 28.27 15.92
N ARG A 475 8.94 27.11 16.11
CA ARG A 475 9.60 25.80 16.06
C ARG A 475 10.11 25.46 14.66
N ILE A 476 9.41 25.82 13.59
CA ILE A 476 9.87 25.58 12.22
C ILE A 476 11.18 26.33 11.96
N PHE A 477 11.27 27.61 12.30
CA PHE A 477 12.53 28.34 12.18
C PHE A 477 13.63 27.73 13.05
N ARG A 478 13.35 27.38 14.31
CA ARG A 478 14.33 26.74 15.20
C ARG A 478 14.85 25.38 14.69
N ASP A 479 13.94 24.53 14.22
CA ASP A 479 14.24 23.14 13.85
C ASP A 479 14.82 23.03 12.42
N TYR A 480 14.70 24.07 11.56
CA TYR A 480 15.05 24.02 10.12
C TYR A 480 15.81 25.24 9.56
N PHE A 481 16.22 26.22 10.38
CA PHE A 481 17.18 27.23 9.94
C PHE A 481 18.58 26.60 9.75
N TYR A 482 19.35 27.11 8.79
CA TYR A 482 20.56 26.42 8.31
C TYR A 482 21.76 26.48 9.27
N ASP A 483 21.80 27.48 10.15
CA ASP A 483 22.71 27.54 11.29
C ASP A 483 21.96 27.16 12.59
N PRO A 484 22.31 26.06 13.26
CA PRO A 484 21.73 25.68 14.55
C PRO A 484 21.87 26.75 15.66
N HIS A 485 22.78 27.71 15.52
CA HIS A 485 22.99 28.81 16.47
C HIS A 485 22.20 30.08 16.11
N MET A 486 21.38 30.06 15.05
CA MET A 486 20.52 31.17 14.62
C MET A 486 21.29 32.50 14.41
N HIS A 487 22.53 32.43 13.94
CA HIS A 487 23.49 33.54 13.85
C HIS A 487 23.76 34.28 15.18
N GLY A 488 23.64 33.57 16.32
CA GLY A 488 23.79 34.13 17.65
C GLY A 488 22.57 34.90 18.17
N VAL A 489 21.44 34.87 17.45
CA VAL A 489 20.16 35.41 17.94
C VAL A 489 19.62 34.51 19.05
N ASP A 490 19.24 35.08 20.20
CA ASP A 490 18.47 34.36 21.21
C ASP A 490 17.06 34.05 20.69
N TRP A 491 16.96 32.92 19.99
CA TRP A 491 15.71 32.47 19.41
C TRP A 491 14.68 32.06 20.47
N ASN A 492 15.10 31.68 21.68
CA ASN A 492 14.15 31.38 22.76
C ASN A 492 13.48 32.67 23.24
N GLY A 493 14.24 33.73 23.52
CA GLY A 493 13.72 35.05 23.88
C GLY A 493 12.86 35.68 22.78
N VAL A 494 13.20 35.46 21.49
CA VAL A 494 12.30 35.80 20.37
C VAL A 494 10.98 35.03 20.47
N GLY A 495 11.02 33.71 20.69
CA GLY A 495 9.83 32.89 20.85
C GLY A 495 8.91 33.35 21.98
N GLU A 496 9.48 33.63 23.16
CA GLU A 496 8.74 34.15 24.31
C GLU A 496 8.10 35.51 24.02
N ARG A 497 8.84 36.43 23.38
CA ARG A 497 8.35 37.77 23.00
C ARG A 497 7.15 37.70 22.07
N TYR A 498 7.22 36.93 20.99
CA TYR A 498 6.12 36.85 20.01
C TYR A 498 4.94 36.01 20.55
N LEU A 499 5.19 34.96 21.35
CA LEU A 499 4.12 34.22 22.02
C LEU A 499 3.35 35.04 23.07
N ALA A 500 3.96 36.07 23.65
CA ALA A 500 3.27 37.01 24.53
C ALA A 500 2.21 37.85 23.78
N MET A 501 2.51 38.27 22.54
CA MET A 501 1.60 39.09 21.72
C MET A 501 0.33 38.37 21.29
N VAL A 502 0.35 37.02 21.23
CA VAL A 502 -0.81 36.20 20.84
C VAL A 502 -1.98 36.33 21.81
N ASN A 503 -1.73 36.74 23.06
CA ASN A 503 -2.81 36.98 24.02
C ASN A 503 -3.70 38.16 23.57
N ASP A 504 -3.13 39.15 22.87
CA ASP A 504 -3.79 40.39 22.44
C ASP A 504 -4.42 40.28 21.04
N ALA A 505 -3.96 39.35 20.19
CA ALA A 505 -4.51 39.08 18.86
C ALA A 505 -6.01 38.73 18.91
N ASN A 506 -6.85 39.36 18.08
CA ASN A 506 -8.31 39.16 18.06
C ASN A 506 -8.86 38.65 16.72
N SER A 507 -7.99 38.55 15.71
CA SER A 507 -8.27 38.09 14.36
C SER A 507 -7.20 37.10 13.88
N ARG A 508 -7.45 36.39 12.77
CA ARG A 508 -6.40 35.55 12.16
C ARG A 508 -5.31 36.43 11.53
N GLU A 509 -5.66 37.64 11.15
CA GLU A 509 -4.82 38.66 10.53
C GLU A 509 -3.76 39.17 11.52
N ASP A 510 -4.13 39.45 12.78
CA ASP A 510 -3.19 39.78 13.86
C ASP A 510 -2.14 38.67 14.04
N VAL A 511 -2.56 37.42 13.95
CA VAL A 511 -1.68 36.24 14.06
C VAL A 511 -0.76 36.11 12.85
N SER A 512 -1.17 36.56 11.66
CA SER A 512 -0.29 36.68 10.49
C SER A 512 0.70 37.85 10.57
N TYR A 513 0.51 38.79 11.51
CA TYR A 513 1.45 39.88 11.78
C TYR A 513 2.46 39.51 12.89
N ILE A 514 2.12 38.53 13.74
CA ILE A 514 2.99 38.00 14.80
C ILE A 514 3.96 36.91 14.28
N ILE A 515 3.75 36.40 13.06
CA ILE A 515 4.54 35.34 12.40
C ILE A 515 5.46 35.94 11.35
#